data_AF-A0A7L5YR82-F1
#
_entry.id   AF-A0A7L5YR82-F1
#
_cell.length_a   1.000
_cell.length_b   1.000
_cell.length_c   1.000
_cell.angle_alpha   90.00
_cell.angle_beta   90.00
_cell.angle_gamma   90.00
#
_symmetry.space_group_name_H-M   'P 1'
#
loop_
_entity.id
_entity.type
_entity.pdbx_description
1 polymer ?
#
loop_
_entity_poly.entity_id
_entity_poly.type
_entity_poly.pdbx_seq_one_letter_code
_entity_poly.pdbx_strand_id
1 'polypeptide(L)' 'MSLNVTSRQLQTAWQQLRNQWQKTSEGWNDSVRWQFEREFWQPWRVKYRARSRNWSA' A
#
# COMPACT_ATOMS: atom_id res chain seq x y z
N MET A 1 18.29 -6.47 15.54
CA MET A 1 17.99 -6.24 14.11
C MET A 1 18.21 -4.77 13.81
N SER A 2 18.92 -4.43 12.73
CA SER A 2 19.16 -3.02 12.35
C SER A 2 17.88 -2.41 11.76
N LEU A 3 17.56 -1.17 12.15
CA LEU A 3 16.42 -0.40 11.63
C LEU A 3 16.37 -0.34 10.09
N ASN A 4 17.54 -0.37 9.44
CA ASN A 4 17.67 -0.37 7.99
C ASN A 4 17.13 -1.67 7.34
N VAL A 5 17.29 -2.81 8.03
CA VAL A 5 16.80 -4.11 7.54
C VAL A 5 15.27 -4.14 7.64
N THR A 6 14.72 -3.71 8.78
CA THR A 6 13.27 -3.64 8.99
C THR A 6 12.61 -2.66 8.02
N SER A 7 13.24 -1.51 7.75
CA SER A 7 12.77 -0.52 6.77
C SER A 7 12.66 -1.12 5.36
N ARG A 8 13.72 -1.83 4.90
CA ARG A 8 13.70 -2.50 3.59
C ARG A 8 12.63 -3.59 3.51
N GLN A 9 12.49 -4.39 4.56
CA GLN A 9 11.46 -5.44 4.61
C GLN A 9 10.05 -4.86 4.51
N LEU A 10 9.76 -3.77 5.23
CA LEU A 10 8.49 -3.07 5.14
C LEU A 10 8.25 -2.48 3.75
N GLN A 11 9.28 -1.91 3.12
CA GLN A 11 9.19 -1.39 1.77
C GLN A 11 8.89 -2.51 0.75
N THR A 12 9.56 -3.66 0.86
CA THR A 12 9.30 -4.82 0.00
C THR A 12 7.90 -5.37 0.20
N ALA A 13 7.47 -5.56 1.46
CA ALA A 13 6.12 -6.03 1.77
C ALA A 13 5.05 -5.08 1.23
N TRP A 14 5.28 -3.77 1.33
CA TRP A 14 4.40 -2.76 0.76
C TRP A 14 4.30 -2.86 -0.77
N GLN A 15 5.42 -3.04 -1.46
CA GLN A 15 5.44 -3.24 -2.91
C GLN A 15 4.63 -4.48 -3.31
N GLN A 16 4.82 -5.59 -2.61
CA GLN A 16 4.09 -6.84 -2.85
C GLN A 16 2.58 -6.64 -2.68
N LEU A 17 2.16 -5.98 -1.59
CA LEU A 17 0.75 -5.70 -1.32
C LEU A 17 0.11 -4.85 -2.42
N ARG A 18 0.81 -3.81 -2.90
CA ARG A 18 0.30 -2.98 -4.01
C ARG A 18 0.14 -3.76 -5.31
N ASN A 19 1.13 -4.59 -5.64
CA ASN A 19 1.08 -5.42 -6.84
C ASN A 19 -0.07 -6.42 -6.76
N GLN A 20 -0.28 -7.03 -5.59
CA GLN A 20 -1.37 -7.95 -5.37
C GLN A 20 -2.73 -7.26 -5.49
N TRP A 21 -2.89 -6.09 -4.84
CA TRP A 21 -4.11 -5.31 -4.95
C TRP A 21 -4.43 -4.96 -6.41
N GLN A 22 -3.44 -4.51 -7.18
CA GLN A 22 -3.63 -4.18 -8.59
C GLN A 22 -4.16 -5.39 -9.37
N LYS A 23 -3.48 -6.54 -9.29
CA LYS A 23 -3.90 -7.78 -9.96
C LYS A 23 -5.29 -8.24 -9.54
N THR A 24 -5.58 -8.23 -8.25
CA THR A 24 -6.90 -8.62 -7.73
C THR A 24 -7.97 -7.66 -8.23
N SER A 25 -7.71 -6.36 -8.22
CA SER A 25 -8.67 -5.34 -8.65
C SER A 25 -8.97 -5.39 -10.14
N GLU A 26 -8.02 -5.78 -10.99
CA GLU A 26 -8.21 -5.97 -12.43
C GLU A 26 -9.24 -7.07 -12.74
N GLY A 27 -9.26 -8.14 -11.93
CA GLY A 27 -10.24 -9.24 -12.06
C GLY A 27 -11.51 -9.07 -11.24
N TRP A 28 -11.51 -8.16 -10.26
CA TRP A 28 -12.62 -7.98 -9.31
C TRP A 28 -13.37 -6.68 -9.60
N ASN A 29 -14.33 -6.69 -10.54
CA ASN A 29 -15.04 -5.48 -10.95
C ASN A 29 -16.50 -5.43 -10.45
N ASP A 30 -16.68 -5.37 -9.13
CA ASP A 30 -18.01 -5.21 -8.52
C ASP A 30 -18.06 -4.05 -7.50
N SER A 31 -19.26 -3.77 -6.99
CA SER A 31 -19.49 -2.70 -6.01
C SER A 31 -18.72 -2.89 -4.70
N VAL A 32 -18.41 -4.13 -4.30
CA VAL A 32 -17.66 -4.43 -3.09
C VAL A 32 -16.21 -4.03 -3.26
N ARG A 33 -15.61 -4.26 -4.44
CA ARG A 33 -14.26 -3.75 -4.76
C ARG A 33 -14.21 -2.22 -4.59
N TRP A 34 -15.16 -1.50 -5.18
CA TRP A 34 -15.18 -0.04 -5.14
C TRP A 34 -15.34 0.50 -3.72
N GLN A 35 -16.20 -0.14 -2.93
CA GLN A 35 -16.37 0.20 -1.52
C GLN A 35 -15.07 -0.04 -0.74
N PHE A 36 -14.45 -1.20 -0.91
CA PHE A 36 -13.19 -1.53 -0.24
C PHE A 36 -12.07 -0.54 -0.61
N GLU A 37 -11.97 -0.21 -1.90
CA GLU A 37 -10.95 0.71 -2.39
C GLU A 37 -11.07 2.09 -1.73
N ARG A 38 -12.30 2.60 -1.64
CA ARG A 38 -12.60 3.92 -1.06
C ARG A 38 -12.38 3.93 0.45
N GLU A 39 -12.84 2.92 1.17
CA GLU A 39 -12.88 2.92 2.64
C GLU A 39 -11.54 2.51 3.25
N PHE A 40 -10.81 1.61 2.60
CA PHE A 40 -9.60 1.02 3.16
C PHE A 40 -8.36 1.35 2.32
N TRP A 41 -8.39 1.08 1.01
CA TRP A 41 -7.16 1.17 0.21
C TRP A 41 -6.64 2.60 0.00
N GLN A 42 -7.50 3.53 -0.40
CA GLN A 42 -7.11 4.92 -0.68
C GLN A 42 -6.63 5.68 0.58
N PRO A 43 -7.34 5.63 1.73
CA PRO A 43 -6.86 6.27 2.96
C PRO A 43 -5.50 5.76 3.41
N TRP A 44 -5.24 4.45 3.27
CA TRP A 44 -3.94 3.86 3.59
C TRP A 44 -2.83 4.32 2.64
N ARG A 45 -3.10 4.37 1.32
CA ARG A 45 -2.12 4.89 0.33
C ARG A 45 -1.71 6.34 0.62
N VAL A 46 -2.67 7.20 0.98
CA VAL A 46 -2.40 8.62 1.28
C VAL A 46 -1.51 8.74 2.52
N LYS A 47 -1.84 8.04 3.61
CA LYS A 47 -1.03 8.02 4.84
C LYS A 47 0.41 7.56 4.58
N TYR A 48 0.59 6.51 3.77
CA TYR A 48 1.92 5.98 3.47
C TYR A 48 2.75 6.93 2.61
N ARG A 49 2.12 7.58 1.61
CA ARG A 49 2.79 8.57 0.74
C ARG A 49 3.21 9.83 1.49
N ALA A 50 2.39 10.29 2.43
CA ALA A 50 2.75 11.41 3.31
C ALA A 50 3.94 11.04 4.20
N ARG A 51 3.95 9.82 4.75
CA ARG A 51 5.03 9.35 5.64
C ARG A 51 6.34 9.08 4.91
N SER A 52 6.32 8.61 3.67
CA SER A 52 7.55 8.39 2.89
C SER A 52 8.22 9.70 2.45
N ARG A 53 7.46 10.80 2.33
CA ARG A 53 7.98 12.12 1.94
C ARG A 53 8.74 12.81 3.07
N ASN A 54 8.34 12.57 4.32
CA ASN A 54 8.95 13.16 5.51
C ASN A 54 10.25 12.46 5.96
N TRP A 55 10.72 11.47 5.22
CA TRP A 55 11.95 10.71 5.50
C TRP A 55 13.04 10.94 4.46
N SER A 56 12.79 11.79 3.47
CA SER A 56 13.75 12.16 2.41
C SER A 56 14.17 13.63 2.46
N ALA A 57 13.95 14.31 3.59
CA ALA A 57 14.43 15.65 3.92
C ALA A 57 15.24 15.56 5.22
#